data_AF-A0A8T5NN42-F1
#
_entry.id   AF-A0A8T5NN42-F1
#
_cell.length_a   1.000
_cell.length_b   1.000
_cell.length_c   1.000
_cell.angle_alpha   90.00
_cell.angle_beta   90.00
_cell.angle_gamma   90.00
#
_symmetry.space_group_name_H-M   'P 1'
#
loop_
_entity.id
_entity.type
_entity.pdbx_description
1 polymer ?
#
loop_
_entity_poly.entity_id
_entity_poly.type
_entity_poly.pdbx_seq_one_letter_code
_entity_poly.pdbx_strand_id
1 'polypeptide(L)'
;MFLFINRKDETDFLEERYNKPGFDFFVIYGRRRVGKTELIKNFIKNKPHIYMLCNKGGTAANVLRLKQEKAKFVNWNNKNRKEHYAVVAKSFSVRTGHARCIDIKELDNLLA
;
A
#
# COMPACT_ATOMS: atom_id res chain seq x y z
N MET A 1 -13.05 -12.49 20.23
CA MET A 1 -12.45 -12.98 18.98
C MET A 1 -13.59 -13.24 18.00
N PHE A 2 -13.67 -12.51 16.89
CA PHE A 2 -14.73 -12.72 15.90
C PHE A 2 -14.42 -13.96 15.05
N LEU A 3 -15.39 -14.87 14.94
CA LEU A 3 -15.32 -16.06 14.10
C LEU A 3 -15.51 -15.66 12.63
N PHE A 4 -14.55 -15.97 11.75
CA PHE A 4 -14.70 -15.81 10.31
C PHE A 4 -15.35 -17.07 9.74
N ILE A 5 -16.57 -16.94 9.20
CA ILE A 5 -17.40 -18.06 8.76
C ILE A 5 -17.44 -18.10 7.23
N ASN A 6 -17.41 -19.31 6.66
CA ASN A 6 -17.43 -19.57 5.22
C ASN A 6 -16.15 -19.04 4.50
N ARG A 7 -16.16 -18.98 3.17
CA ARG A 7 -15.04 -18.53 2.31
C ARG A 7 -13.81 -19.44 2.34
N LYS A 8 -14.02 -20.75 2.55
CA LYS A 8 -12.92 -21.71 2.63
C LYS A 8 -12.14 -21.77 1.32
N ASP A 9 -12.84 -21.90 0.20
CA ASP A 9 -12.22 -21.98 -1.12
C ASP A 9 -11.40 -20.73 -1.45
N GLU A 10 -11.93 -19.52 -1.19
CA GLU A 10 -11.18 -18.29 -1.44
C GLU A 10 -10.00 -18.12 -0.49
N THR A 11 -10.13 -18.56 0.76
CA THR A 11 -9.04 -18.50 1.75
C THR A 11 -7.93 -19.48 1.36
N ASP A 12 -8.28 -20.74 1.07
CA ASP A 12 -7.35 -21.79 0.68
C ASP A 12 -6.59 -21.40 -0.60
N PHE A 13 -7.30 -20.81 -1.59
CA PHE A 13 -6.67 -20.25 -2.79
C PHE A 13 -5.64 -19.16 -2.46
N LEU A 14 -5.97 -18.20 -1.60
CA LEU A 14 -5.05 -17.12 -1.22
C LEU A 14 -3.84 -17.64 -0.43
N GLU A 15 -4.02 -18.62 0.45
CA GLU A 15 -2.92 -19.26 1.19
C GLU A 15 -2.01 -20.07 0.27
N GLU A 16 -2.57 -20.86 -0.64
CA GLU A 16 -1.80 -21.64 -1.62
C GLU A 16 -0.90 -20.72 -2.44
N ARG A 17 -1.44 -19.60 -2.92
CA ARG A 17 -0.68 -18.62 -3.69
C ARG A 17 0.37 -17.89 -2.87
N TYR A 18 0.06 -17.51 -1.63
CA TYR A 18 1.01 -16.85 -0.75
C TYR A 18 2.25 -17.71 -0.45
N ASN A 19 2.08 -19.02 -0.35
CA ASN A 19 3.16 -19.96 -0.05
C ASN A 19 3.98 -20.37 -1.29
N LYS A 20 3.52 -20.04 -2.50
CA LYS A 20 4.26 -20.31 -3.73
C LYS A 20 5.39 -19.28 -3.91
N PRO A 21 6.57 -19.71 -4.42
CA PRO A 21 7.64 -18.78 -4.75
C PRO A 21 7.22 -17.89 -5.93
N GLY A 22 7.62 -16.63 -5.89
CA GLY A 22 7.36 -15.67 -6.97
C GLY A 22 6.43 -14.54 -6.55
N PHE A 23 6.02 -13.75 -7.54
CA PHE A 23 5.10 -12.63 -7.35
C PHE A 23 3.74 -12.97 -7.96
N ASP A 24 2.70 -12.76 -7.17
CA ASP A 24 1.32 -12.87 -7.62
C ASP A 24 0.57 -11.54 -7.42
N PHE A 25 -0.30 -11.21 -8.38
CA PHE A 25 -1.17 -10.05 -8.32
C PHE A 25 -2.64 -10.47 -8.40
N PHE A 26 -3.44 -10.07 -7.41
CA PHE A 26 -4.85 -10.43 -7.31
C PHE A 26 -5.76 -9.20 -7.36
N VAL A 27 -6.89 -9.35 -8.03
CA VAL A 27 -8.00 -8.39 -8.00
C VAL A 27 -9.21 -9.06 -7.37
N ILE A 28 -9.57 -8.66 -6.16
CA ILE A 28 -10.75 -9.16 -5.45
C ILE A 28 -11.92 -8.21 -5.68
N TYR A 29 -12.93 -8.64 -6.44
CA TYR A 29 -14.08 -7.83 -6.84
C TYR A 29 -15.42 -8.50 -6.46
N GLY A 30 -16.52 -7.75 -6.58
CA GLY A 30 -17.86 -8.25 -6.28
C GLY A 30 -18.79 -7.17 -5.71
N ARG A 31 -20.05 -7.52 -5.40
CA ARG A 31 -21.08 -6.58 -4.89
C ARG A 31 -20.69 -5.92 -3.57
N ARG A 32 -21.29 -4.77 -3.26
CA ARG A 32 -21.06 -4.07 -1.98
C ARG A 32 -21.51 -4.94 -0.81
N ARG A 33 -20.73 -4.97 0.28
CA ARG A 33 -21.02 -5.70 1.54
C ARG A 33 -20.97 -7.24 1.49
N VAL A 34 -20.44 -7.85 0.43
CA VAL A 34 -20.25 -9.32 0.38
C VAL A 34 -19.08 -9.85 1.24
N GLY A 35 -18.45 -9.01 2.05
CA GLY A 35 -17.36 -9.42 2.96
C GLY A 35 -15.95 -9.41 2.36
N LYS A 36 -15.71 -8.83 1.17
CA LYS A 36 -14.36 -8.78 0.55
C LYS A 36 -13.28 -8.18 1.47
N THR A 37 -13.60 -7.06 2.12
CA THR A 37 -12.67 -6.41 3.04
C THR A 37 -12.37 -7.30 4.24
N GLU A 38 -13.36 -8.06 4.71
CA GLU A 38 -13.18 -8.96 5.84
C GLU A 38 -12.33 -10.18 5.46
N LEU A 39 -12.54 -10.73 4.25
CA LEU A 39 -11.69 -11.77 3.69
C LEU A 39 -10.21 -11.34 3.66
N ILE A 40 -9.92 -10.15 3.11
CA ILE A 40 -8.55 -9.62 3.06
C ILE A 40 -7.97 -9.44 4.47
N LYS A 41 -8.72 -8.81 5.38
CA LYS A 41 -8.26 -8.59 6.76
C LYS A 41 -7.97 -9.89 7.50
N ASN A 42 -8.80 -10.91 7.31
CA ASN A 42 -8.58 -12.21 7.94
C ASN A 42 -7.34 -12.89 7.35
N PHE A 43 -7.22 -12.91 6.01
CA PHE A 43 -6.07 -13.50 5.31
C PHE A 43 -4.73 -12.89 5.74
N ILE A 44 -4.63 -11.57 5.88
CA ILE A 44 -3.36 -10.90 6.20
C ILE A 44 -3.01 -10.91 7.70
N LYS A 45 -3.95 -11.23 8.60
CA LYS A 45 -3.85 -10.99 10.05
C LYS A 45 -2.55 -11.52 10.69
N ASN A 46 -2.08 -12.68 10.27
CA ASN A 46 -0.90 -13.36 10.83
C ASN A 46 0.29 -13.37 9.86
N LYS A 47 0.30 -12.46 8.88
CA LYS A 47 1.33 -12.39 7.84
C LYS A 47 2.00 -11.02 7.87
N PRO A 48 3.30 -10.89 7.52
CA PRO A 48 3.90 -9.59 7.25
C PRO A 48 3.16 -8.92 6.09
N HIS A 49 2.55 -7.76 6.33
CA HIS A 49 1.75 -7.07 5.33
C HIS A 49 1.77 -5.55 5.50
N ILE A 50 1.51 -4.85 4.40
CA ILE A 50 1.17 -3.43 4.41
C ILE A 50 -0.29 -3.33 3.98
N TYR A 51 -1.17 -2.90 4.88
CA TYR A 51 -2.58 -2.68 4.57
C TYR A 51 -2.85 -1.20 4.31
N MET A 52 -3.40 -0.90 3.13
CA MET A 52 -3.70 0.48 2.74
C MET A 52 -5.13 0.60 2.24
N LEU A 53 -5.85 1.58 2.77
CA LEU A 53 -7.17 1.96 2.27
C LEU A 53 -7.04 3.19 1.37
N CYS A 54 -7.20 2.99 0.06
CA CYS A 54 -7.25 4.09 -0.89
C CYS A 54 -8.52 4.92 -0.62
N ASN A 55 -8.35 6.22 -0.39
CA ASN A 55 -9.46 7.14 -0.25
C ASN A 55 -9.64 7.97 -1.53
N LYS A 56 -10.70 8.80 -1.57
CA LYS A 56 -10.98 9.70 -2.69
C LYS A 56 -10.01 10.89 -2.79
N GLY A 57 -8.97 10.96 -1.96
CA GLY A 57 -8.00 12.07 -1.89
C GLY A 57 -6.99 12.14 -3.04
N GLY A 58 -7.19 11.36 -4.12
CA GLY A 58 -6.33 11.34 -5.30
C GLY A 58 -5.07 10.47 -5.15
N THR A 59 -4.42 10.19 -6.28
CA THR A 59 -3.28 9.27 -6.37
C THR A 59 -2.09 9.73 -5.52
N ALA A 60 -1.75 11.01 -5.53
CA ALA A 60 -0.58 11.53 -4.80
C ALA A 60 -0.69 11.32 -3.29
N ALA A 61 -1.86 11.62 -2.70
CA ALA A 61 -2.10 11.42 -1.27
C ALA A 61 -2.04 9.93 -0.90
N ASN A 62 -2.62 9.06 -1.74
CA ASN A 62 -2.56 7.62 -1.58
C ASN A 62 -1.10 7.11 -1.65
N VAL A 63 -0.32 7.51 -2.65
CA VAL A 63 1.09 7.13 -2.78
C VAL A 63 1.91 7.59 -1.58
N LEU A 64 1.69 8.81 -1.09
CA LEU A 64 2.40 9.29 0.09
C LEU A 64 2.09 8.45 1.33
N ARG A 65 0.81 8.14 1.56
CA ARG A 65 0.39 7.29 2.66
C ARG A 65 1.04 5.91 2.58
N LEU A 66 1.13 5.33 1.38
CA LEU A 66 1.83 4.05 1.18
C LEU A 66 3.31 4.17 1.58
N LYS A 67 3.99 5.25 1.19
CA LYS A 67 5.40 5.48 1.54
C LYS A 67 5.59 5.59 3.05
N GLN A 68 4.68 6.30 3.74
CA GLN A 68 4.70 6.45 5.19
C GLN A 68 4.51 5.10 5.91
N GLU A 69 3.54 4.29 5.47
CA GLU A 69 3.34 2.96 6.05
C GLU A 69 4.55 2.04 5.79
N LYS A 70 5.13 2.08 4.58
CA LYS A 70 6.33 1.30 4.23
C LYS A 70 7.53 1.70 5.09
N ALA A 71 7.73 2.99 5.36
CA ALA A 71 8.88 3.48 6.13
C ALA A 71 8.96 2.85 7.53
N LYS A 72 7.81 2.55 8.16
CA LYS A 72 7.74 1.91 9.49
C LYS A 72 8.41 0.52 9.54
N PHE A 73 8.50 -0.17 8.41
CA PHE A 73 9.12 -1.49 8.30
C PHE A 73 10.63 -1.43 8.01
N VAL A 74 11.20 -0.24 7.78
CA VAL A 74 12.64 -0.07 7.58
C VAL A 74 13.32 0.00 8.95
N ASN A 75 14.22 -0.95 9.23
CA ASN A 75 14.98 -1.00 10.48
C ASN A 75 16.29 -0.20 10.37
N TRP A 76 16.19 1.13 10.46
CA TRP A 76 17.36 2.01 10.40
C TRP A 76 17.13 3.30 11.17
N ASN A 77 17.84 3.46 12.29
CA ASN A 77 17.83 4.64 13.17
C ASN A 77 16.42 5.18 13.51
N ASN A 78 15.44 4.29 13.69
CA ASN A 78 14.02 4.65 13.81
C ASN A 78 13.71 5.61 14.98
N LYS A 79 14.56 5.65 16.01
CA LYS A 79 14.38 6.54 17.18
C LYS A 79 14.78 7.99 16.89
N ASN A 80 15.75 8.23 16.00
CA ASN A 80 16.37 9.54 15.82
C ASN A 80 16.36 10.04 14.37
N ARG A 81 15.88 9.24 13.41
CA ARG A 81 15.84 9.67 12.00
C ARG A 81 14.75 10.71 11.77
N LYS A 82 15.06 11.68 10.91
CA LYS A 82 14.06 12.57 10.30
C LYS A 82 13.66 11.99 8.95
N GLU A 83 12.37 11.82 8.73
CA GLU A 83 11.85 11.27 7.48
C GLU A 83 11.41 12.39 6.55
N HIS A 84 11.95 12.38 5.34
CA HIS A 84 11.53 13.28 4.27
C HIS A 84 10.92 12.44 3.16
N TYR A 85 9.71 12.78 2.76
CA TYR A 85 9.00 12.10 1.69
C TYR A 85 9.06 12.94 0.42
N ALA A 86 9.43 12.32 -0.68
CA ALA A 86 9.36 12.90 -2.01
C ALA A 86 8.48 12.03 -2.92
N VAL A 87 7.68 12.66 -3.77
CA VAL A 87 6.96 12.00 -4.87
C VAL A 87 7.56 12.54 -6.16
N VAL A 88 8.07 11.63 -6.99
CA VAL A 88 8.61 11.97 -8.31
C VAL A 88 7.64 11.43 -9.36
N ALA A 89 7.22 12.29 -10.29
CA ALA A 89 6.31 11.92 -11.36
C ALA A 89 6.63 12.68 -12.64
N LYS A 90 6.11 12.20 -13.79
CA LYS A 90 6.25 12.89 -15.08
C LYS A 90 5.68 14.31 -15.05
N SER A 91 4.53 14.47 -14.41
CA SER A 91 3.88 15.76 -14.15
C SER A 91 2.90 15.62 -12.99
N PHE A 92 2.59 16.74 -12.33
CA PHE A 92 1.55 16.80 -11.30
C PHE A 92 0.41 17.71 -11.73
N SER A 93 -0.82 17.18 -11.74
CA SER A 93 -2.03 18.02 -11.82
C SER A 93 -2.37 18.67 -10.48
N VAL A 94 -2.04 17.99 -9.38
CA VAL A 94 -2.21 18.48 -8.00
C VAL A 94 -0.98 18.07 -7.19
N ARG A 95 -0.39 19.03 -6.47
CA ARG A 95 0.76 18.79 -5.59
C ARG A 95 0.29 18.66 -4.14
N THR A 96 0.91 17.77 -3.37
CA THR A 96 0.64 17.61 -1.94
C THR A 96 1.62 18.45 -1.12
N GLY A 97 1.14 19.09 -0.05
CA GLY A 97 2.00 19.80 0.91
C GLY A 97 2.74 18.87 1.89
N HIS A 98 2.41 17.59 1.91
CA HIS A 98 2.95 16.62 2.87
C HIS A 98 4.19 15.87 2.35
N ALA A 99 4.60 16.11 1.12
CA ALA A 99 5.80 15.56 0.50
C ALA A 99 6.33 16.49 -0.57
N ARG A 100 7.65 16.48 -0.78
CA ARG A 100 8.27 17.20 -1.89
C ARG A 100 7.82 16.57 -3.21
N CYS A 101 7.05 17.30 -4.00
CA CYS A 101 6.66 16.86 -5.34
C CYS A 101 7.74 17.34 -6.32
N ILE A 102 8.29 16.44 -7.12
CA ILE A 102 9.36 16.72 -8.09
C ILE A 102 8.92 16.20 -9.45
N ASP A 103 8.73 17.11 -10.40
CA ASP A 103 8.44 16.77 -11.80
C ASP A 103 9.73 16.36 -12.51
N ILE A 104 9.66 15.57 -13.59
CA ILE A 104 10.87 15.16 -14.35
C ILE A 104 11.71 16.36 -14.78
N LYS A 105 11.09 17.46 -15.22
CA LYS A 105 11.80 18.69 -15.60
C LYS A 105 12.55 19.33 -14.43
N GLU A 106 12.00 19.24 -13.22
CA GLU A 106 12.64 19.75 -12.00
C GLU A 106 13.78 18.82 -11.57
N LEU A 107 13.66 17.52 -11.84
CA LEU A 107 14.70 16.54 -11.58
C LEU A 107 15.93 16.76 -12.47
N ASP A 108 15.72 17.05 -13.76
CA ASP A 108 16.81 17.33 -14.70
C ASP A 108 17.66 18.52 -14.24
N ASN A 109 17.03 19.57 -13.69
CA ASN A 109 17.71 20.74 -13.13
C ASN A 109 18.42 20.48 -11.78
N LEU A 110 18.05 19.40 -11.08
CA LEU A 110 18.63 19.00 -9.79
C LEU A 110 19.86 18.09 -9.95
N LEU A 111 20.04 17.51 -11.14
CA LEU A 111 21.12 16.60 -11.47
C LEU A 111 22.20 17.23 -12.37
N ALA A 112 21.96 18.46 -12.83
CA ALA A 112 22.92 19.31 -13.53
C ALA A 112 23.70 20.18 -12.53
#